data_AF-A0A7H8HYI0-F1
#
_entry.id   AF-A0A7H8HYI0-F1
#
_cell.length_a   1.000
_cell.length_b   1.000
_cell.length_c   1.000
_cell.angle_alpha   90.00
_cell.angle_beta   90.00
_cell.angle_gamma   90.00
#
_symmetry.space_group_name_H-M   'P 1'
#
loop_
_entity.id
_entity.type
_entity.pdbx_description
1 polymer ?
#
loop_
_entity_poly.entity_id
_entity_poly.type
_entity_poly.pdbx_seq_one_letter_code
_entity_poly.pdbx_strand_id
1 'polypeptide(L)'
;MDDADRYVVLQRKSQLFPMVVAAAHRLRCLPVWRGRDAVDPSSVAETVEEAVLQLAFFCDRELNATLERVLAAVHARVEIVRQIHAGSRPGFGGRVDEKYRAEEEAGQGRLDQAIAGFVDAARADLRIGGSWVPLRPA
;
A
#
# COMPACT_ATOMS: atom_id res chain seq x y z
N MET A 1 -15.29 -8.39 -26.96
CA MET A 1 -14.45 -7.21 -26.69
C MET A 1 -13.60 -7.03 -27.92
N ASP A 2 -13.75 -5.91 -28.62
CA ASP A 2 -12.90 -5.63 -29.76
C ASP A 2 -11.49 -5.18 -29.30
N ASP A 3 -10.54 -5.05 -30.22
CA ASP A 3 -9.17 -4.66 -29.88
C ASP A 3 -9.07 -3.23 -29.33
N ALA A 4 -10.02 -2.35 -29.67
CA ALA A 4 -10.05 -0.97 -29.19
C ALA A 4 -10.51 -0.90 -27.73
N ASP A 5 -11.56 -1.62 -27.36
CA ASP A 5 -12.02 -1.80 -25.98
C ASP A 5 -10.90 -2.35 -25.10
N ARG A 6 -10.19 -3.37 -25.60
CA ARG A 6 -9.06 -3.98 -24.89
C ARG A 6 -7.93 -2.97 -24.66
N TYR A 7 -7.61 -2.17 -25.66
CA TYR A 7 -6.60 -1.13 -25.55
C TYR A 7 -6.96 -0.09 -24.49
N VAL A 8 -8.22 0.38 -24.46
CA VAL A 8 -8.70 1.35 -23.46
C VAL A 8 -8.60 0.79 -22.04
N VAL A 9 -8.98 -0.47 -21.83
CA VAL A 9 -8.86 -1.13 -20.52
C VAL A 9 -7.39 -1.21 -20.09
N LEU A 10 -6.49 -1.63 -20.97
CA LEU A 10 -5.05 -1.70 -20.66
C LEU A 10 -4.47 -0.32 -20.35
N GLN A 11 -4.87 0.71 -21.11
CA GLN A 11 -4.47 2.08 -20.85
C GLN A 11 -4.94 2.56 -19.47
N ARG A 12 -6.20 2.29 -19.09
CA ARG A 12 -6.72 2.64 -17.77
C ARG A 12 -5.99 1.91 -16.64
N LYS A 13 -5.77 0.60 -16.79
CA LYS A 13 -4.97 -0.19 -15.84
C LYS A 13 -3.55 0.37 -15.68
N SER A 14 -2.89 0.75 -16.78
CA SER A 14 -1.54 1.33 -16.73
C SER A 14 -1.46 2.66 -15.97
N GLN A 15 -2.56 3.41 -15.89
CA GLN A 15 -2.67 4.63 -15.09
C GLN A 15 -2.99 4.33 -13.63
N LEU A 16 -3.87 3.36 -13.36
CA LEU A 16 -4.36 3.05 -12.02
C LEU A 16 -3.39 2.17 -11.20
N PHE A 17 -2.65 1.24 -11.83
CA PHE A 17 -1.68 0.39 -11.12
C PHE A 17 -0.63 1.21 -10.36
N PRO A 18 0.05 2.21 -10.96
CA PRO A 18 1.01 3.04 -10.24
C PRO A 18 0.37 3.86 -9.11
N MET A 19 -0.91 4.24 -9.23
CA MET A 19 -1.60 5.02 -8.19
C MET A 19 -1.79 4.21 -6.91
N VAL A 20 -2.23 2.95 -7.03
CA VAL A 20 -2.35 2.03 -5.88
C VAL A 20 -0.99 1.84 -5.21
N VAL A 21 0.07 1.60 -5.99
CA VAL A 21 1.44 1.43 -5.48
C VAL A 21 1.92 2.69 -4.77
N ALA A 22 1.74 3.87 -5.37
CA ALA A 22 2.18 5.13 -4.80
C ALA A 22 1.44 5.46 -3.49
N ALA A 23 0.13 5.25 -3.44
CA ALA A 23 -0.67 5.48 -2.24
C ALA A 23 -0.26 4.51 -1.10
N ALA A 24 -0.11 3.22 -1.42
CA ALA A 24 0.28 2.22 -0.43
C ALA A 24 1.71 2.47 0.09
N HIS A 25 2.63 2.85 -0.79
CA HIS A 25 4.00 3.23 -0.39
C HIS A 25 4.01 4.51 0.46
N ARG A 26 3.14 5.48 0.18
CA ARG A 26 2.98 6.68 1.03
C ARG A 26 2.53 6.32 2.44
N LEU A 27 1.59 5.38 2.58
CA LEU A 27 1.17 4.87 3.89
C LEU A 27 2.32 4.14 4.60
N ARG A 28 3.07 3.32 3.86
CA ARG A 28 4.24 2.61 4.37
C ARG A 28 5.31 3.56 4.93
N CYS A 29 5.56 4.68 4.26
CA CYS A 29 6.54 5.68 4.69
C CYS A 29 5.98 6.69 5.71
N LEU A 30 4.70 6.59 6.09
CA LEU A 30 4.12 7.51 7.05
C LEU A 30 4.68 7.23 8.44
N PRO A 31 5.35 8.20 9.10
CA PRO A 31 5.86 7.99 10.44
C PRO A 31 4.69 7.90 11.42
N VAL A 32 4.84 7.09 12.47
CA VAL A 32 3.82 6.97 13.53
C VAL A 32 3.67 8.29 14.29
N TRP A 33 4.78 9.01 14.49
CA TRP A 33 4.84 10.27 15.20
C TRP A 33 5.57 11.34 14.37
N ARG A 34 5.14 12.59 14.48
CA ARG A 34 5.87 13.76 13.97
C ARG A 34 6.33 14.58 15.17
N GLY A 35 7.55 14.31 15.65
CA GLY A 35 8.04 14.86 16.90
C GLY A 35 7.22 14.31 18.07
N ARG A 36 6.35 15.16 18.66
CA ARG A 36 5.45 14.75 19.74
C ARG A 36 4.02 14.44 19.29
N ASP A 37 3.69 14.75 18.04
CA ASP A 37 2.32 14.68 17.54
C ASP A 37 2.04 13.32 16.90
N ALA A 38 0.86 12.76 17.20
CA ALA A 38 0.36 11.56 16.55
C ALA A 38 0.05 11.86 15.08
N VAL A 39 0.51 10.99 14.18
CA VAL A 39 0.22 11.12 12.75
C VAL A 39 -0.91 10.15 12.40
N ASP A 40 -2.08 10.69 12.03
CA ASP A 40 -3.23 9.88 11.64
C ASP A 40 -3.03 9.26 10.24
N PRO A 41 -3.04 7.92 10.11
CA PRO A 41 -2.90 7.24 8.83
C PRO A 41 -4.20 7.22 8.00
N SER A 42 -5.35 7.59 8.56
CA SER A 42 -6.68 7.33 7.98
C SER A 42 -6.85 7.94 6.58
N SER A 43 -6.49 9.22 6.40
CA SER A 43 -6.59 9.89 5.09
C SER A 43 -5.76 9.24 3.99
N VAL A 44 -4.59 8.68 4.34
CA VAL A 44 -3.74 7.98 3.36
C VAL A 44 -4.30 6.59 3.08
N ALA A 45 -4.84 5.90 4.09
CA ALA A 45 -5.51 4.62 3.91
C ALA A 45 -6.75 4.74 3.00
N GLU A 46 -7.59 5.77 3.21
CA GLU A 46 -8.73 6.10 2.34
C GLU A 46 -8.29 6.29 0.88
N THR A 47 -7.16 6.98 0.65
CA THR A 47 -6.59 7.15 -0.70
C THR A 47 -6.23 5.81 -1.34
N VAL A 48 -5.73 4.83 -0.57
CA VAL A 48 -5.45 3.48 -1.08
C VAL A 48 -6.75 2.76 -1.41
N GLU A 49 -7.74 2.82 -0.52
CA GLU A 49 -9.05 2.20 -0.70
C GLU A 49 -9.75 2.70 -1.97
N GLU A 50 -9.79 4.01 -2.18
CA GLU A 50 -10.36 4.62 -3.38
C GLU A 50 -9.66 4.14 -4.66
N ALA A 51 -8.31 4.14 -4.66
CA ALA A 51 -7.53 3.69 -5.82
C ALA A 51 -7.76 2.20 -6.12
N VAL A 52 -7.86 1.36 -5.08
CA VAL A 52 -8.16 -0.07 -5.21
C VAL A 52 -9.57 -0.28 -5.77
N LEU A 53 -10.58 0.43 -5.25
CA LEU A 53 -11.97 0.30 -5.70
C LEU A 53 -12.13 0.69 -7.18
N GLN A 54 -11.48 1.79 -7.60
CA GLN A 54 -11.49 2.19 -9.01
C GLN A 54 -10.83 1.15 -9.91
N LEU A 55 -9.74 0.56 -9.44
CA LEU A 55 -8.99 -0.42 -10.22
C LEU A 55 -9.67 -1.78 -10.30
N ALA A 56 -10.32 -2.23 -9.22
CA ALA A 56 -11.00 -3.52 -9.15
C ALA A 56 -12.05 -3.71 -10.26
N PHE A 57 -12.64 -2.62 -10.73
CA PHE A 57 -13.57 -2.62 -11.87
C PHE A 57 -12.97 -3.19 -13.16
N PHE A 58 -11.66 -3.03 -13.37
CA PHE A 58 -10.96 -3.47 -14.57
C PHE A 58 -10.24 -4.82 -14.39
N CYS A 59 -10.19 -5.35 -13.17
CA CYS A 59 -9.36 -6.49 -12.82
C CYS A 59 -10.12 -7.81 -12.88
N ASP A 60 -9.39 -8.89 -13.16
CA ASP A 60 -9.92 -10.24 -13.00
C ASP A 60 -9.87 -10.70 -11.53
N ARG A 61 -10.30 -11.94 -11.29
CA ARG A 61 -10.35 -12.52 -9.94
C ARG A 61 -8.97 -12.63 -9.28
N GLU A 62 -7.93 -12.97 -10.03
CA GLU A 62 -6.58 -13.17 -9.47
C GLU A 62 -5.98 -11.84 -9.05
N LEU A 63 -6.13 -10.82 -9.89
CA LEU A 63 -5.66 -9.47 -9.61
C LEU A 63 -6.49 -8.83 -8.49
N ASN A 64 -7.81 -9.04 -8.44
CA ASN A 64 -8.63 -8.63 -7.30
C ASN A 64 -8.19 -9.27 -5.98
N ALA A 65 -7.79 -10.55 -5.98
CA ALA A 65 -7.25 -11.18 -4.77
C ALA A 65 -5.90 -10.58 -4.32
N THR A 66 -5.10 -10.01 -5.23
CA THR A 66 -3.91 -9.24 -4.84
C THR A 66 -4.27 -7.88 -4.25
N LEU A 67 -5.29 -7.21 -4.79
CA LEU A 67 -5.81 -5.95 -4.25
C LEU A 67 -6.42 -6.11 -2.85
N GLU A 68 -7.16 -7.19 -2.60
CA GLU A 68 -7.67 -7.54 -1.27
C GLU A 68 -6.54 -7.74 -0.26
N ARG A 69 -5.43 -8.37 -0.66
CA ARG A 69 -4.24 -8.50 0.20
C ARG A 69 -3.58 -7.16 0.50
N VAL A 70 -3.57 -6.23 -0.45
CA VAL A 70 -3.11 -4.84 -0.21
C VAL A 70 -4.00 -4.16 0.81
N LEU A 71 -5.33 -4.22 0.65
CA LEU A 71 -6.28 -3.62 1.59
C LEU A 71 -6.16 -4.21 2.99
N ALA A 72 -6.07 -5.53 3.11
CA ALA A 72 -5.86 -6.19 4.40
C ALA A 72 -4.57 -5.73 5.09
N ALA A 73 -3.47 -5.55 4.33
CA ALA A 73 -2.21 -5.04 4.87
C ALA A 73 -2.30 -3.56 5.27
N VAL A 74 -3.04 -2.74 4.50
CA VAL A 74 -3.34 -1.33 4.81
C VAL A 74 -4.10 -1.23 6.13
N HIS A 75 -5.19 -1.98 6.28
CA HIS A 75 -6.00 -1.98 7.51
C HIS A 75 -5.21 -2.46 8.71
N ALA A 76 -4.41 -3.52 8.55
CA ALA A 76 -3.51 -3.98 9.60
C ALA A 76 -2.48 -2.91 10.01
N ARG A 77 -1.94 -2.16 9.04
CA ARG A 77 -1.01 -1.06 9.33
C ARG A 77 -1.69 0.09 10.10
N VAL A 78 -2.89 0.49 9.70
CA VAL A 78 -3.69 1.51 10.39
C VAL A 78 -3.94 1.10 11.84
N GLU A 79 -4.32 -0.16 12.06
CA GLU A 79 -4.59 -0.68 13.39
C GLU A 79 -3.34 -0.72 14.26
N ILE A 80 -2.20 -1.18 13.73
CA ILE A 80 -0.90 -1.13 14.44
C ILE A 80 -0.57 0.31 14.86
N VAL A 81 -0.74 1.29 13.98
CA VAL A 81 -0.48 2.70 14.30
C VAL A 81 -1.39 3.19 15.44
N ARG A 82 -2.69 2.86 15.38
CA ARG A 82 -3.66 3.21 16.44
C ARG A 82 -3.30 2.57 17.77
N GLN A 83 -2.87 1.32 17.77
CA GLN A 83 -2.41 0.62 18.97
C GLN A 83 -1.17 1.27 19.57
N ILE A 84 -0.21 1.69 18.74
CA ILE A 84 0.98 2.41 19.21
C ILE A 84 0.59 3.75 19.83
N HIS A 85 -0.33 4.50 19.20
CA HIS A 85 -0.82 5.77 19.74
C HIS A 85 -1.53 5.60 21.09
N ALA A 86 -2.35 4.56 21.25
CA ALA A 86 -3.05 4.28 22.49
C ALA A 86 -2.10 3.76 23.60
N GLY A 87 -1.08 3.02 23.23
CA GLY A 87 -0.23 2.28 24.16
C GLY A 87 1.11 2.94 24.50
N SER A 88 1.54 3.97 23.77
CA SER A 88 2.85 4.62 23.98
C SER A 88 2.83 6.12 23.75
N ARG A 89 3.92 6.77 24.18
CA ARG A 89 4.25 8.14 23.80
C ARG A 89 5.46 8.11 22.87
N PRO A 90 5.62 9.13 22.01
CA PRO A 90 6.80 9.23 21.17
C PRO A 90 8.07 9.30 22.01
N GLY A 91 9.08 8.51 21.63
CA GLY A 91 10.44 8.64 22.13
C GLY A 91 11.15 9.87 21.56
N PHE A 92 12.44 10.02 21.87
CA PHE A 92 13.26 11.11 21.32
C PHE A 92 13.21 11.12 19.79
N GLY A 93 12.88 12.28 19.21
CA GLY A 93 12.74 12.44 17.76
C GLY A 93 11.49 11.81 17.13
N GLY A 94 10.47 11.42 17.92
CA GLY A 94 9.28 10.75 17.41
C GLY A 94 9.46 9.26 17.14
N ARG A 95 10.47 8.64 17.76
CA ARG A 95 10.69 7.19 17.62
C ARG A 95 9.58 6.40 18.31
N VAL A 96 9.21 5.28 17.71
CA VAL A 96 8.32 4.29 18.32
C VAL A 96 9.02 3.64 19.53
N ASP A 97 8.24 3.41 20.58
CA ASP A 97 8.68 2.70 21.79
C ASP A 97 9.24 1.31 21.43
N GLU A 98 10.32 0.89 22.09
CA GLU A 98 10.98 -0.40 21.85
C GLU A 98 9.99 -1.57 21.89
N LYS A 99 9.01 -1.52 22.81
CA LYS A 99 8.01 -2.59 22.96
C LYS A 99 7.09 -2.76 21.74
N TYR A 100 6.99 -1.75 20.87
CA TYR A 100 6.15 -1.77 19.68
C TYR A 100 6.95 -1.80 18.36
N ARG A 101 8.29 -1.76 18.44
CA ARG A 101 9.15 -1.68 17.25
C ARG A 101 8.97 -2.90 16.36
N ALA A 102 8.91 -4.10 16.96
CA ALA A 102 8.75 -5.33 16.22
C ALA A 102 7.40 -5.38 15.48
N GLU A 103 6.31 -4.94 16.11
CA GLU A 103 5.01 -4.85 15.44
C GLU A 103 5.00 -3.79 14.34
N GLU A 104 5.64 -2.64 14.56
CA GLU A 104 5.77 -1.60 13.53
C GLU A 104 6.50 -2.13 12.29
N GLU A 105 7.69 -2.73 12.48
CA GLU A 105 8.51 -3.30 11.41
C GLU A 105 7.79 -4.45 10.69
N ALA A 106 7.12 -5.33 11.44
CA ALA A 106 6.31 -6.39 10.86
C ALA A 106 5.13 -5.85 10.04
N GLY A 107 4.48 -4.78 10.51
CA GLY A 107 3.41 -4.10 9.78
C GLY A 107 3.90 -3.49 8.47
N GLN A 108 5.05 -2.81 8.49
CA GLN A 108 5.69 -2.29 7.28
C GLN A 108 6.07 -3.42 6.32
N GLY A 109 6.67 -4.50 6.82
CA GLY A 109 7.07 -5.65 6.01
C GLY A 109 5.91 -6.37 5.33
N ARG A 110 4.75 -6.50 6.01
CA ARG A 110 3.53 -7.08 5.40
C ARG A 110 3.00 -6.20 4.27
N LEU A 111 3.00 -4.88 4.46
CA LEU A 111 2.58 -3.94 3.42
C LEU A 111 3.54 -3.97 2.21
N ASP A 112 4.86 -4.01 2.45
CA ASP A 112 5.87 -4.16 1.40
C ASP A 112 5.66 -5.46 0.59
N GLN A 113 5.37 -6.58 1.26
CA GLN A 113 5.10 -7.86 0.60
C GLN A 113 3.81 -7.82 -0.22
N ALA A 114 2.74 -7.20 0.29
CA ALA A 114 1.48 -7.05 -0.42
C ALA A 114 1.63 -6.16 -1.66
N ILE A 115 2.37 -5.04 -1.55
CA ILE A 115 2.70 -4.17 -2.68
C ILE A 115 3.49 -4.94 -3.74
N ALA A 116 4.54 -5.68 -3.34
CA ALA A 116 5.35 -6.45 -4.29
C ALA A 116 4.51 -7.50 -5.04
N GLY A 117 3.69 -8.27 -4.30
CA GLY A 117 2.81 -9.27 -4.91
C GLY A 117 1.77 -8.66 -5.87
N PHE A 118 1.24 -7.48 -5.55
CA PHE A 118 0.37 -6.75 -6.48
C PHE A 118 1.13 -6.26 -7.71
N VAL A 119 2.33 -5.69 -7.56
CA VAL A 119 3.13 -5.21 -8.68
C VAL A 119 3.50 -6.34 -9.63
N ASP A 120 3.88 -7.50 -9.12
CA ASP A 120 4.20 -8.66 -9.96
C ASP A 120 2.98 -9.10 -10.78
N ALA A 121 1.80 -9.18 -10.16
CA ALA A 121 0.55 -9.50 -10.86
C ALA A 121 0.15 -8.44 -11.88
N ALA A 122 0.26 -7.16 -11.53
CA ALA A 122 -0.03 -6.02 -12.40
C ALA A 122 0.90 -5.99 -13.63
N ARG A 123 2.19 -6.29 -13.44
CA ARG A 123 3.16 -6.37 -14.53
C ARG A 123 2.88 -7.56 -15.44
N ALA A 124 2.51 -8.71 -14.88
CA ALA A 124 2.09 -9.88 -15.66
C ALA A 124 0.85 -9.59 -16.50
N ASP A 125 -0.16 -8.91 -15.93
CA ASP A 125 -1.39 -8.48 -16.63
C ASP A 125 -1.06 -7.55 -17.81
N LEU A 126 -0.13 -6.61 -17.63
CA LEU A 126 0.36 -5.71 -18.69
C LEU A 126 1.41 -6.36 -19.62
N ARG A 127 1.77 -7.63 -19.40
CA ARG A 127 2.83 -8.35 -20.15
C ARG A 127 4.18 -7.64 -20.14
N ILE A 128 4.50 -6.95 -19.04
CA ILE A 128 5.79 -6.27 -18.86
C ILE A 128 6.80 -7.27 -18.30
N GLY A 129 7.82 -7.59 -19.09
CA GLY A 129 8.90 -8.49 -18.69
C GLY A 129 9.93 -7.87 -17.74
N GLY A 130 10.75 -8.73 -17.12
CA GLY A 130 11.87 -8.36 -16.24
C GLY A 130 11.48 -8.17 -14.77
N SER A 131 12.47 -8.27 -13.89
CA SER A 131 12.29 -8.10 -12.44
C SER A 131 12.00 -6.63 -12.10
N TRP A 132 11.00 -6.42 -11.25
CA TRP A 132 10.74 -5.11 -10.68
C TRP A 132 11.62 -4.89 -9.45
N VAL A 133 12.15 -3.68 -9.30
CA VAL A 133 12.88 -3.24 -8.12
C VAL A 133 12.18 -2.01 -7.56
N PRO A 134 11.69 -2.03 -6.31
CA PRO A 134 11.08 -0.87 -5.70
C PRO A 134 12.08 0.29 -5.62
N LEU A 135 11.68 1.47 -6.11
CA LEU A 135 12.39 2.71 -5.80
C LEU A 135 12.09 3.07 -4.35
N ARG A 136 13.10 2.97 -3.48
CA ARG A 136 13.01 3.49 -2.12
C ARG A 136 13.60 4.89 -2.12
N PRO A 137 12.79 5.96 -2.16
CA PRO A 137 13.32 7.30 -2.01
C PRO A 137 14.04 7.39 -0.66
N ALA A 138 15.24 7.98 -0.68
CA ALA A 138 16.11 8.17 0.47
C ALA A 138 15.47 9.08 1.53
#